data_AF-A0A524EL64-F1
#
_entry.id   AF-A0A524EL64-F1
#
_cell.length_a   1.000
_cell.length_b   1.000
_cell.length_c   1.000
_cell.angle_alpha   90.00
_cell.angle_beta   90.00
_cell.angle_gamma   90.00
#
_symmetry.space_group_name_H-M   'P 1'
#
loop_
_entity.id
_entity.type
_entity.pdbx_description
1 polymer ?
#
loop_
_entity_poly.entity_id
_entity_poly.type
_entity_poly.pdbx_seq_one_letter_code
_entity_poly.pdbx_strand_id
1 'polypeptide(L)'
;MTDKIYVISCNQELASMGLDRMRTSVQGLDPATLDIDWSNARLVPIVAAERVAFEEDETKMVSIQPIDVPANSIVLNSFYGSNGMGHLTCIGSTEMKPDYEKRTATIGMFRSRVKAPVMQNDLLGMALIVEAKRK
;
A
#
# COMPACT_ATOMS: atom_id res chain seq x y z
N MET A 1 16.42 -18.63 18.55
CA MET A 1 16.61 -17.59 17.52
C MET A 1 15.23 -17.09 17.17
N THR A 2 14.89 -15.88 17.60
CA THR A 2 13.57 -15.28 17.35
C THR A 2 13.60 -14.61 15.98
N ASP A 3 12.86 -15.17 15.05
CA ASP A 3 12.65 -14.60 13.71
C ASP A 3 12.15 -13.18 13.85
N LYS A 4 12.95 -12.22 13.38
CA LYS A 4 12.64 -10.80 13.45
C LYS A 4 11.64 -10.47 12.34
N ILE A 5 10.43 -10.07 12.74
CA ILE A 5 9.37 -9.64 11.83
C ILE A 5 9.59 -8.15 11.51
N TYR A 6 9.75 -7.83 10.23
CA TYR A 6 9.90 -6.47 9.71
C TYR A 6 8.57 -5.98 9.14
N VAL A 7 7.70 -5.42 9.97
CA VAL A 7 6.42 -4.90 9.49
C VAL A 7 6.64 -3.50 8.92
N ILE A 8 6.54 -3.35 7.59
CA ILE A 8 6.23 -2.06 6.95
C ILE A 8 4.73 -2.10 6.67
N SER A 9 3.92 -1.91 7.72
CA SER A 9 2.47 -1.72 7.56
C SER A 9 2.10 -0.28 7.78
N CYS A 10 0.98 0.11 7.17
CA CYS A 10 0.45 1.45 7.28
C CYS A 10 -0.06 1.68 8.70
N ASN A 11 0.80 2.33 9.51
CA ASN A 11 0.66 2.98 10.82
C ASN A 11 -0.52 2.63 11.77
N GLN A 12 -1.76 2.52 11.30
CA GLN A 12 -2.94 2.39 12.16
C GLN A 12 -3.14 0.99 12.76
N GLU A 13 -2.81 -0.11 12.07
CA GLU A 13 -2.92 -1.45 12.68
C GLU A 13 -1.94 -1.63 13.84
N LEU A 14 -0.74 -1.06 13.74
CA LEU A 14 0.34 -1.22 14.72
C LEU A 14 0.02 -0.58 16.07
N ALA A 15 -0.63 0.60 16.05
CA ALA A 15 -1.07 1.27 17.26
C ALA A 15 -2.15 0.47 18.01
N SER A 16 -3.10 -0.13 17.27
CA SER A 16 -4.16 -0.97 17.86
C SER A 16 -3.64 -2.26 18.50
N MET A 17 -2.44 -2.71 18.09
CA MET A 17 -1.74 -3.88 18.64
C MET A 17 -0.80 -3.54 19.81
N GLY A 18 -0.77 -2.29 20.29
CA GLY A 18 0.08 -1.88 21.41
C GLY A 18 1.57 -1.77 21.08
N LEU A 19 1.92 -1.67 19.80
CA LEU A 19 3.31 -1.53 19.34
C LEU A 19 3.69 -0.05 19.24
N ASP A 20 4.19 0.51 20.35
CA ASP A 20 4.55 1.95 20.49
C ASP A 20 5.83 2.35 19.73
N ARG A 21 6.68 1.37 19.36
CA ARG A 21 7.87 1.60 18.54
C ARG A 21 8.03 0.47 17.55
N MET A 22 7.93 0.77 16.25
CA MET A 22 8.55 -0.07 15.25
C MET A 22 10.00 -0.24 15.65
N ARG A 23 10.44 -1.47 15.95
CA ARG A 23 11.87 -1.77 16.00
C ARG A 23 12.39 -1.58 14.58
N THR A 24 12.79 -0.37 14.25
CA THR A 24 13.52 0.00 13.02
C THR A 24 14.96 -0.50 13.11
N SER A 25 15.17 -1.77 13.48
CA SER A 25 16.52 -2.32 13.34
C SER A 25 16.77 -2.45 11.84
N VAL A 26 17.57 -1.56 11.27
CA VAL A 26 18.05 -1.63 9.88
C VAL A 26 18.90 -2.87 9.60
N GLN A 27 19.23 -3.67 10.61
CA GLN A 27 19.88 -4.98 10.42
C GLN A 27 19.03 -5.83 9.45
N GLY A 28 19.60 -6.19 8.30
CA GLY A 28 18.91 -6.97 7.25
C GLY A 28 18.21 -6.15 6.18
N LEU A 29 18.18 -4.81 6.29
CA LEU A 29 17.76 -3.89 5.22
C LEU A 29 19.00 -3.31 4.54
N ASP A 30 19.77 -4.18 3.92
CA ASP A 30 20.97 -3.76 3.19
C ASP A 30 20.57 -3.03 1.90
N PRO A 31 21.29 -1.95 1.52
CA PRO A 31 21.10 -1.32 0.23
C PRO A 31 21.20 -2.35 -0.90
N ALA A 32 20.16 -2.46 -1.71
CA ALA A 32 20.14 -3.31 -2.89
C ALA A 32 20.22 -2.45 -4.15
N THR A 33 21.03 -2.87 -5.12
CA THR A 33 20.97 -2.28 -6.46
C THR A 33 19.92 -3.01 -7.27
N LEU A 34 18.93 -2.26 -7.75
CA LEU A 34 17.88 -2.78 -8.59
C LEU A 34 18.13 -2.39 -10.05
N ASP A 35 17.93 -3.34 -10.95
CA ASP A 35 17.79 -3.09 -12.38
C ASP A 35 16.30 -2.90 -12.69
N ILE A 36 15.91 -1.65 -12.98
CA ILE A 36 14.52 -1.23 -13.12
C ILE A 36 14.11 -1.33 -14.58
N ASP A 37 13.04 -2.08 -14.86
CA ASP A 37 12.49 -2.23 -16.20
C ASP A 37 11.30 -1.28 -16.42
N TRP A 38 11.60 -0.10 -16.96
CA TRP A 38 10.57 0.90 -17.30
C TRP A 38 9.68 0.48 -18.48
N SER A 39 10.10 -0.48 -19.31
CA SER A 39 9.33 -0.89 -20.50
C SER A 39 8.05 -1.65 -20.13
N ASN A 40 8.03 -2.27 -18.94
CA ASN A 40 6.89 -3.00 -18.39
C ASN A 40 6.17 -2.24 -17.25
N ALA A 41 6.43 -0.94 -17.11
CA ALA A 41 5.76 -0.11 -16.12
C ALA A 41 4.26 -0.01 -16.42
N ARG A 42 3.41 -0.28 -15.44
CA ARG A 42 1.96 -0.20 -15.58
C ARG A 42 1.33 0.71 -14.54
N LEU A 43 0.45 1.57 -15.01
CA LEU A 43 -0.37 2.43 -14.16
C LEU A 43 -1.68 1.71 -13.87
N VAL A 44 -1.94 1.40 -12.60
CA VAL A 44 -3.12 0.65 -12.16
C VAL A 44 -4.05 1.52 -11.33
N PRO A 45 -5.38 1.46 -11.56
CA PRO A 45 -6.35 2.09 -10.67
C PRO A 45 -6.48 1.29 -9.37
N ILE A 46 -6.65 2.02 -8.27
CA ILE A 46 -6.89 1.44 -6.94
C ILE A 46 -8.37 1.68 -6.65
N VAL A 47 -9.16 0.63 -6.75
CA VAL A 47 -10.62 0.72 -6.78
C VAL A 47 -11.19 0.12 -5.51
N ALA A 48 -12.11 0.83 -4.85
CA ALA A 48 -12.77 0.34 -3.66
C ALA A 48 -13.62 -0.92 -3.95
N ALA A 49 -13.46 -1.95 -3.14
CA ALA A 49 -14.25 -3.19 -3.21
C ALA A 49 -15.50 -3.15 -2.30
N GLU A 50 -15.64 -2.13 -1.47
CA GLU A 50 -16.72 -2.01 -0.51
C GLU A 50 -17.14 -0.54 -0.31
N ARG A 51 -18.27 -0.34 0.36
CA ARG A 51 -18.72 0.99 0.81
C ARG A 51 -18.16 1.27 2.20
N VAL A 52 -17.46 2.39 2.36
CA VAL A 52 -16.95 2.84 3.66
C VAL A 52 -17.38 4.28 3.91
N ALA A 53 -18.09 4.51 5.01
CA ALA A 53 -18.45 5.86 5.43
C ALA A 53 -17.26 6.55 6.11
N PHE A 54 -16.97 7.79 5.74
CA PHE A 54 -15.96 8.62 6.37
C PHE A 54 -16.56 9.87 7.00
N GLU A 55 -16.01 10.26 8.14
CA GLU A 55 -16.07 11.63 8.64
C GLU A 55 -14.97 12.48 8.00
N GLU A 56 -15.07 13.81 8.12
CA GLU A 56 -14.02 14.72 7.66
C GLU A 56 -12.71 14.45 8.42
N ASP A 57 -11.59 14.49 7.69
CA ASP A 57 -10.23 14.19 8.19
C ASP A 57 -10.00 12.77 8.73
N GLU A 58 -10.99 11.89 8.61
CA GLU A 58 -10.87 10.51 9.07
C GLU A 58 -9.96 9.68 8.14
N THR A 59 -9.12 8.83 8.74
CA THR A 59 -8.30 7.84 8.02
C THR A 59 -8.76 6.44 8.38
N LYS A 60 -9.10 5.63 7.37
CA LYS A 60 -9.52 4.23 7.53
C LYS A 60 -8.84 3.34 6.50
N MET A 61 -8.84 2.05 6.80
CA MET A 61 -8.59 1.00 5.82
C MET A 61 -9.83 0.78 4.97
N VAL A 62 -9.62 0.51 3.68
CA VAL A 62 -10.66 0.23 2.68
C VAL A 62 -10.23 -0.99 1.89
N SER A 63 -11.09 -2.00 1.80
CA SER A 63 -10.86 -3.12 0.91
C SER A 63 -10.83 -2.63 -0.54
N ILE A 64 -9.84 -3.07 -1.31
CA ILE A 64 -9.68 -2.71 -2.72
C ILE A 64 -9.79 -3.93 -3.62
N GLN A 65 -10.11 -3.72 -4.89
CA GLN A 65 -9.99 -4.77 -5.89
C GLN A 65 -8.54 -5.29 -5.91
N PRO A 66 -8.31 -6.61 -6.01
CA PRO A 66 -6.97 -7.18 -5.94
C PRO A 66 -6.02 -6.61 -7.01
N ILE A 67 -4.84 -6.20 -6.59
CA ILE A 67 -3.77 -5.73 -7.48
C ILE A 67 -2.56 -6.64 -7.29
N ASP A 68 -2.21 -7.39 -8.32
CA ASP A 68 -0.98 -8.17 -8.30
C ASP A 68 0.23 -7.24 -8.25
N VAL A 69 1.23 -7.58 -7.46
CA VAL A 69 2.51 -6.89 -7.33
C VAL A 69 3.62 -7.92 -7.50
N PRO A 70 4.32 -7.93 -8.65
CA PRO A 70 5.38 -8.89 -8.90
C PRO A 70 6.52 -8.78 -7.88
N ALA A 71 7.26 -9.86 -7.73
CA ALA A 71 8.48 -9.88 -6.92
C ALA A 71 9.44 -8.75 -7.35
N ASN A 72 10.12 -8.15 -6.38
CA ASN A 72 11.09 -7.07 -6.53
C ASN A 72 10.54 -5.78 -7.20
N SER A 73 9.22 -5.64 -7.37
CA SER A 73 8.64 -4.45 -7.97
C SER A 73 8.69 -3.24 -7.04
N ILE A 74 8.86 -2.06 -7.65
CA ILE A 74 8.68 -0.76 -7.01
C ILE A 74 7.26 -0.28 -7.28
N VAL A 75 6.58 0.22 -6.24
CA VAL A 75 5.23 0.76 -6.34
C VAL A 75 5.27 2.24 -5.98
N LEU A 76 4.78 3.09 -6.88
CA LEU A 76 4.76 4.54 -6.72
C LEU A 76 3.32 5.04 -6.79
N ASN A 77 2.90 5.84 -5.82
CA ASN A 77 1.57 6.45 -5.85
C ASN A 77 1.54 7.59 -6.88
N SER A 78 0.48 7.67 -7.68
CA SER A 78 0.26 8.73 -8.67
C SER A 78 -0.60 9.84 -8.07
N PHE A 79 -0.06 11.06 -8.04
CA PHE A 79 -0.80 12.23 -7.54
C PHE A 79 -1.92 12.70 -8.48
N TYR A 80 -1.86 12.34 -9.77
CA TYR A 80 -2.85 12.75 -10.77
C TYR A 80 -4.02 11.77 -10.92
N GLY A 81 -3.92 10.57 -10.35
CA GLY A 81 -5.01 9.59 -10.29
C GLY A 81 -5.73 9.63 -8.96
N SER A 82 -6.23 10.79 -8.53
CA SER A 82 -6.74 11.01 -7.17
C SER A 82 -8.27 10.99 -7.07
N ASN A 83 -8.77 10.66 -5.88
CA ASN A 83 -10.18 10.80 -5.51
C ASN A 83 -10.44 12.22 -4.98
N GLY A 84 -11.47 12.91 -5.47
CA GLY A 84 -11.80 14.28 -5.02
C GLY A 84 -12.14 14.41 -3.53
N MET A 85 -12.53 13.31 -2.89
CA MET A 85 -12.87 13.24 -1.47
C MET A 85 -11.64 13.24 -0.56
N GLY A 86 -10.46 12.83 -1.03
CA GLY A 86 -9.34 12.54 -0.13
C GLY A 86 -8.09 11.98 -0.79
N HIS A 87 -7.24 11.33 0.01
CA HIS A 87 -5.93 10.84 -0.41
C HIS A 87 -5.75 9.39 0.00
N LEU A 88 -5.41 8.55 -0.98
CA LEU A 88 -4.85 7.24 -0.71
C LEU A 88 -3.41 7.40 -0.22
N THR A 89 -3.10 6.86 0.95
CA THR A 89 -1.78 6.98 1.58
C THR A 89 -0.89 5.77 1.31
N CYS A 90 -1.47 4.57 1.19
CA CYS A 90 -0.74 3.34 0.89
C CYS A 90 -1.68 2.24 0.37
N ILE A 91 -1.08 1.16 -0.16
CA ILE A 91 -1.75 -0.12 -0.45
C ILE A 91 -0.93 -1.28 0.11
N GLY A 92 -1.59 -2.39 0.42
CA GLY A 92 -0.93 -3.59 0.95
C GLY A 92 -1.86 -4.79 1.06
N SER A 93 -1.39 -5.80 1.78
CA SER A 93 -2.10 -7.06 2.06
C SER A 93 -2.12 -7.33 3.57
N THR A 94 -3.08 -8.12 4.02
CA THR A 94 -3.10 -8.64 5.40
C THR A 94 -2.01 -9.68 5.63
N GLU A 95 -1.59 -10.39 4.58
CA GLU A 95 -0.49 -11.34 4.62
C GLU A 95 0.84 -10.60 4.41
N MET A 96 1.79 -10.80 5.32
CA MET A 96 3.14 -10.26 5.18
C MET A 96 3.97 -11.17 4.26
N LYS A 97 4.47 -10.60 3.17
CA LYS A 97 5.44 -11.27 2.29
C LYS A 97 6.67 -10.38 2.05
N PRO A 98 7.85 -10.99 1.93
CA PRO A 98 9.06 -10.26 1.57
C PRO A 98 8.96 -9.69 0.14
N ASP A 99 9.83 -8.73 -0.17
CA ASP A 99 9.81 -8.01 -1.45
C ASP A 99 10.14 -8.90 -2.65
N TYR A 100 10.94 -9.96 -2.46
CA TYR A 100 11.30 -10.94 -3.49
C TYR A 100 10.20 -11.98 -3.78
N GLU A 101 9.05 -11.92 -3.11
CA GLU A 101 7.89 -12.75 -3.40
C GLU A 101 6.79 -11.97 -4.12
N LYS A 102 5.97 -12.70 -4.90
CA LYS A 102 4.75 -12.13 -5.47
C LYS A 102 3.77 -11.77 -4.35
N ARG A 103 3.21 -10.58 -4.45
CA ARG A 103 2.26 -10.00 -3.49
C ARG A 103 0.96 -9.66 -4.21
N THR A 104 -0.12 -9.55 -3.47
CA THR A 104 -1.40 -9.07 -3.99
C THR A 104 -1.94 -8.05 -3.01
N ALA A 105 -2.00 -6.78 -3.41
CA ALA A 105 -2.58 -5.75 -2.58
C ALA A 105 -4.11 -5.86 -2.60
N THR A 106 -4.72 -5.94 -1.42
CA THR A 106 -6.16 -6.09 -1.22
C THR A 106 -6.74 -5.04 -0.28
N ILE A 107 -5.88 -4.22 0.35
CA ILE A 107 -6.28 -3.14 1.24
C ILE A 107 -5.57 -1.85 0.82
N GLY A 108 -6.31 -0.73 0.86
CA GLY A 108 -5.77 0.62 0.80
C GLY A 108 -6.04 1.38 2.10
N MET A 109 -5.15 2.29 2.49
CA MET A 109 -5.43 3.26 3.54
C MET A 109 -5.82 4.58 2.89
N PHE A 110 -7.00 5.09 3.23
CA PHE A 110 -7.55 6.30 2.65
C PHE A 110 -7.84 7.32 3.75
N ARG A 111 -7.42 8.57 3.53
CA ARG A 111 -7.76 9.71 4.38
C ARG A 111 -8.76 10.60 3.66
N SER A 112 -9.95 10.74 4.22
CA SER A 112 -10.95 11.67 3.71
C SER A 112 -10.61 13.11 4.09
N ARG A 113 -10.95 14.06 3.23
CA ARG A 113 -10.90 15.51 3.49
C ARG A 113 -12.27 16.12 3.71
N VAL A 114 -13.34 15.36 3.49
CA VAL A 114 -14.73 15.80 3.65
C VAL A 114 -15.57 14.66 4.22
N LYS A 115 -16.70 14.98 4.85
CA LYS A 115 -17.66 13.95 5.28
C LYS A 115 -18.41 13.38 4.07
N ALA A 116 -17.99 12.22 3.59
CA ALA A 116 -18.64 11.51 2.50
C ALA A 116 -18.26 10.02 2.51
N PRO A 117 -19.09 9.13 1.95
CA PRO A 117 -18.74 7.73 1.79
C PRO A 117 -17.86 7.51 0.54
N VAL A 118 -16.88 6.62 0.64
CA VAL A 118 -16.39 5.86 -0.51
C VAL A 118 -17.44 4.82 -0.87
N MET A 119 -17.78 4.71 -2.15
CA MET A 119 -18.66 3.68 -2.68
C MET A 119 -17.85 2.55 -3.33
N GLN A 120 -18.44 1.36 -3.39
CA GLN A 120 -17.88 0.27 -4.16
C GLN A 120 -17.70 0.70 -5.62
N ASN A 121 -16.56 0.36 -6.20
CA ASN A 121 -16.08 0.75 -7.54
C ASN A 121 -15.61 2.20 -7.68
N ASP A 122 -15.56 2.98 -6.60
CA ASP A 122 -14.91 4.29 -6.64
C ASP A 122 -13.39 4.17 -6.82
N LEU A 123 -12.82 5.07 -7.60
CA LEU A 123 -11.38 5.25 -7.70
C LEU A 123 -10.87 5.89 -6.41
N LEU A 124 -9.96 5.23 -5.69
CA LEU A 124 -9.29 5.78 -4.50
C LEU A 124 -7.97 6.49 -4.84
N GLY A 125 -7.27 5.96 -5.84
CA GLY A 125 -5.93 6.35 -6.22
C GLY A 125 -5.48 5.65 -7.49
N MET A 126 -4.27 5.94 -7.96
CA MET A 126 -3.59 5.12 -8.96
C MET A 126 -2.15 4.85 -8.51
N ALA A 127 -1.61 3.68 -8.84
CA ALA A 127 -0.21 3.37 -8.59
C ALA A 127 0.51 2.98 -9.89
N LEU A 128 1.74 3.43 -10.03
CA LEU A 128 2.67 2.91 -11.01
C LEU A 128 3.40 1.72 -10.40
N ILE A 129 3.32 0.56 -11.05
CA ILE A 129 4.07 -0.64 -10.68
C ILE A 129 5.17 -0.82 -11.72
N VAL A 130 6.42 -0.84 -11.26
CA VAL A 130 7.61 -1.02 -12.09
C VAL A 130 8.34 -2.25 -11.61
N GLU A 131 8.48 -3.24 -12.49
CA GLU A 131 9.24 -4.43 -12.17
C GLU A 131 10.73 -4.10 -12.07
N ALA A 132 11.42 -4.77 -11.16
CA ALA A 132 12.86 -4.67 -11.06
C ALA A 132 13.47 -6.03 -10.75
N LYS A 133 14.77 -6.15 -10.98
CA LYS A 133 15.56 -7.33 -10.61
C LYS A 133 16.68 -6.90 -9.69
N ARG A 134 16.95 -7.67 -8.64
CA ARG A 134 18.16 -7.46 -7.84
C ARG A 134 19.38 -7.81 -8.70
N LYS A 135 20.40 -6.96 -8.66
CA LYS A 135 21.73 -7.25 -9.22
C LYS A 135 22.54 -8.16 -8.30
#